data_AF-A0A2S8PEE0-F1
#
_entry.id   AF-A0A2S8PEE0-F1
#
_cell.length_a   1.000
_cell.length_b   1.000
_cell.length_c   1.000
_cell.angle_alpha   90.00
_cell.angle_beta   90.00
_cell.angle_gamma   90.00
#
_symmetry.space_group_name_H-M   'P 1'
#
loop_
_entity.id
_entity.type
_entity.pdbx_description
1 polymer ?
#
loop_
_entity_poly.entity_id
_entity_poly.type
_entity_poly.pdbx_seq_one_letter_code
_entity_poly.pdbx_strand_id
1 'polypeptide(L)'
;MVDMLRYTAGEVEEVYALYGDRVKRSQVDGVEVADVGTVTLRLASGVVANISNTCVLPEGGGLSQTGLTYYTDRGIVDWNPQRLQLAAPGVTTEYTEQGSPYVRETEAFLHALRTGDRSRILSSYEDACRTQAVTCAALASASTGKPVRL
;
A
#
# COMPACT_ATOMS: atom_id res chain seq x y z
N MET A 1 -0.60 -1.46 -0.88
CA MET A 1 -0.24 -0.15 -0.29
C MET A 1 0.60 -0.28 0.96
N VAL A 2 0.11 -0.95 2.03
CA VAL A 2 0.88 -1.17 3.26
C VAL A 2 2.23 -1.85 2.98
N ASP A 3 2.22 -2.91 2.16
CA ASP A 3 3.43 -3.63 1.75
C ASP A 3 4.45 -2.74 1.03
N MET A 4 4.02 -2.05 -0.03
CA MET A 4 4.87 -1.11 -0.78
C MET A 4 5.43 0.01 0.11
N LEU A 5 4.65 0.51 1.06
CA LEU A 5 5.12 1.50 2.03
C LEU A 5 6.20 0.91 2.93
N ARG A 6 6.00 -0.31 3.47
CA ARG A 6 7.01 -1.02 4.26
C ARG A 6 8.31 -1.24 3.48
N TYR A 7 8.17 -1.70 2.24
CA TYR A 7 9.28 -2.01 1.35
C TYR A 7 10.16 -0.78 1.05
N THR A 8 9.55 0.39 0.87
CA THR A 8 10.25 1.61 0.43
C THR A 8 10.63 2.57 1.55
N ALA A 9 9.88 2.58 2.65
CA ALA A 9 10.06 3.54 3.75
C ALA A 9 10.40 2.89 5.10
N GLY A 10 10.45 1.55 5.17
CA GLY A 10 10.80 0.79 6.36
C GLY A 10 9.61 0.28 7.17
N GLU A 11 9.90 -0.42 8.26
CA GLU A 11 8.88 -1.10 9.07
C GLU A 11 7.98 -0.12 9.84
N VAL A 12 6.73 -0.52 10.08
CA VAL A 12 5.74 0.25 10.84
C VAL A 12 5.85 -0.08 12.32
N GLU A 13 5.82 0.94 13.19
CA GLU A 13 5.87 0.79 14.65
C GLU A 13 4.53 1.08 15.33
N GLU A 14 3.72 1.97 14.76
CA GLU A 14 2.45 2.38 15.35
C GLU A 14 1.45 2.76 14.25
N VAL A 15 0.18 2.37 14.45
CA VAL A 15 -0.93 2.70 13.53
C VAL A 15 -2.11 3.29 14.29
N TYR A 16 -2.78 4.25 13.67
CA TYR A 16 -4.11 4.72 14.07
C TYR A 16 -5.04 4.68 12.86
N ALA A 17 -6.23 4.09 13.00
CA ALA A 17 -7.15 3.91 11.89
C ALA A 17 -8.57 4.38 12.20
N LEU A 18 -9.26 4.83 11.16
CA LEU A 18 -10.68 5.16 11.17
C LEU A 18 -11.34 4.51 9.96
N TYR A 19 -12.36 3.68 10.22
CA TYR A 19 -13.12 2.95 9.21
C TYR A 19 -14.60 3.29 9.31
N GLY A 20 -15.34 3.13 8.21
CA GLY A 20 -16.79 3.28 8.21
C GLY A 20 -17.48 2.50 7.09
N ASP A 21 -18.77 2.23 7.32
CA ASP A 21 -19.69 1.63 6.35
C ASP A 21 -20.65 2.72 5.87
N ARG A 22 -20.48 3.27 4.67
CA ARG A 22 -21.22 4.46 4.21
C ARG A 22 -22.15 4.17 3.03
N VAL A 23 -21.77 3.30 2.11
CA VAL A 23 -22.42 3.09 0.81
C VAL A 23 -22.64 1.61 0.50
N LYS A 24 -21.59 0.78 0.53
CA LYS A 24 -21.66 -0.58 -0.02
C LYS A 24 -22.55 -1.51 0.80
N ARG A 25 -22.58 -1.33 2.12
CA ARG A 25 -23.43 -2.13 3.02
C ARG A 25 -24.93 -1.98 2.76
N SER A 26 -25.37 -0.86 2.18
CA SER A 26 -26.78 -0.67 1.78
C SER A 26 -27.07 -1.07 0.34
N GLN A 27 -26.05 -1.35 -0.47
CA GLN A 27 -26.18 -1.69 -1.89
C GLN A 27 -26.02 -3.19 -2.18
N VAL A 28 -25.26 -3.90 -1.35
CA VAL A 28 -24.88 -5.29 -1.59
C VAL A 28 -25.08 -6.11 -0.31
N ASP A 29 -25.93 -7.13 -0.40
CA ASP A 29 -26.20 -8.03 0.70
C ASP A 29 -24.93 -8.80 1.13
N GLY A 30 -24.71 -8.92 2.44
CA GLY A 30 -23.59 -9.67 3.00
C GLY A 30 -22.25 -8.92 3.06
N VAL A 31 -22.20 -7.62 2.75
CA VAL A 31 -21.00 -6.81 2.96
C VAL A 31 -20.82 -6.49 4.45
N GLU A 32 -19.76 -7.05 5.04
CA GLU A 32 -19.39 -6.86 6.45
C GLU A 32 -18.13 -6.01 6.65
N VAL A 33 -17.45 -5.64 5.56
CA VAL A 33 -16.22 -4.84 5.59
C VAL A 33 -16.52 -3.36 5.42
N ALA A 34 -15.69 -2.53 6.04
CA ALA A 34 -15.73 -1.08 5.84
C ALA A 34 -15.44 -0.69 4.39
N ASP A 35 -16.16 0.32 3.89
CA ASP A 35 -16.07 0.79 2.51
C ASP A 35 -15.31 2.11 2.35
N VAL A 36 -15.03 2.78 3.47
CA VAL A 36 -14.13 3.91 3.57
C VAL A 36 -13.17 3.70 4.74
N GLY A 37 -11.91 4.04 4.52
CA GLY A 37 -10.90 3.92 5.56
C GLY A 37 -9.74 4.88 5.39
N THR A 38 -9.18 5.29 6.53
CA THR A 38 -7.89 5.98 6.57
C THR A 38 -7.05 5.45 7.72
N VAL A 39 -5.76 5.31 7.49
CA VAL A 39 -4.78 4.79 8.44
C VAL A 39 -3.59 5.75 8.47
N THR A 40 -3.25 6.24 9.65
CA THR A 40 -2.02 7.00 9.90
C THR A 40 -0.99 6.07 10.53
N LEU A 41 0.24 6.08 10.00
CA LEU A 41 1.30 5.17 10.39
C LEU A 41 2.55 5.95 10.81
N ARG A 42 3.22 5.48 11.86
CA ARG A 42 4.59 5.84 12.21
C ARG A 42 5.51 4.69 11.83
N LEU A 43 6.55 4.97 11.06
CA LEU A 43 7.56 4.00 10.67
C LEU A 43 8.81 4.15 11.54
N ALA A 44 9.58 3.07 11.68
CA ALA A 44 10.85 3.03 12.40
C ALA A 44 11.91 3.99 11.83
N SER A 45 11.78 4.34 10.55
CA SER A 45 12.58 5.37 9.88
C SER A 45 12.28 6.80 10.33
N GLY A 46 11.23 7.00 11.15
CA GLY A 46 10.70 8.31 11.52
C GLY A 46 9.69 8.88 10.50
N VAL A 47 9.47 8.20 9.36
CA VAL A 47 8.46 8.59 8.38
C VAL A 47 7.06 8.52 9.01
N VAL A 48 6.27 9.57 8.77
CA VAL A 48 4.83 9.59 9.08
C VAL A 48 4.08 9.44 7.76
N ALA A 49 3.19 8.47 7.69
CA ALA A 49 2.45 8.16 6.47
C ALA A 49 0.94 8.15 6.72
N ASN A 50 0.18 8.41 5.65
CA ASN A 50 -1.25 8.18 5.61
C ASN A 50 -1.59 7.25 4.43
N ILE A 51 -2.48 6.30 4.67
CA ILE A 51 -3.10 5.49 3.63
C ILE A 51 -4.60 5.73 3.73
N SER A 52 -5.20 6.24 2.66
CA SER A 52 -6.64 6.34 2.52
C SER A 52 -7.12 5.39 1.44
N ASN A 53 -8.17 4.62 1.71
CA ASN A 53 -8.72 3.62 0.80
C ASN A 53 -10.25 3.65 0.81
N THR A 54 -10.83 3.23 -0.31
CA THR A 54 -12.27 3.09 -0.44
C THR A 54 -12.65 2.09 -1.50
N CYS A 55 -13.82 1.45 -1.34
CA CYS A 55 -14.47 0.67 -2.38
C CYS A 55 -15.83 1.27 -2.79
N VAL A 56 -16.12 2.52 -2.46
CA VAL A 56 -17.40 3.19 -2.81
C VAL A 56 -17.49 3.64 -4.26
N LEU A 57 -16.42 3.49 -5.06
CA LEU A 57 -16.40 3.99 -6.43
C LEU A 57 -17.50 3.31 -7.29
N PRO A 58 -18.12 4.06 -8.23
CA PRO A 58 -19.12 3.50 -9.15
C PRO A 58 -18.55 2.36 -10.00
N GLU A 59 -19.36 1.32 -10.21
CA GLU A 59 -19.00 0.18 -11.06
C GLU A 59 -18.99 0.57 -12.54
N GLY A 60 -18.19 -0.14 -13.35
CA GLY A 60 -18.15 0.02 -14.81
C GLY A 60 -17.47 1.29 -15.34
N GLY A 61 -17.02 2.20 -14.46
CA GLY A 61 -16.40 3.47 -14.87
C GLY A 61 -14.90 3.41 -15.14
N GLY A 62 -14.24 2.28 -14.90
CA GLY A 62 -12.77 2.18 -14.97
C GLY A 62 -12.04 3.10 -13.98
N LEU A 63 -12.76 3.62 -12.97
CA LEU A 63 -12.25 4.57 -12.01
C LEU A 63 -11.38 3.84 -10.99
N SER A 64 -10.11 4.17 -10.97
CA SER A 64 -9.19 3.70 -9.94
C SER A 64 -8.08 4.72 -9.76
N GLN A 65 -7.63 4.85 -8.51
CA GLN A 65 -6.43 5.62 -8.18
C GLN A 65 -5.67 4.82 -7.13
N THR A 66 -4.39 4.58 -7.39
CA THR A 66 -3.51 3.84 -6.50
C THR A 66 -2.12 4.37 -6.70
N GLY A 67 -1.44 4.72 -5.60
CA GLY A 67 -0.11 5.30 -5.68
C GLY A 67 0.39 5.79 -4.34
N LEU A 68 1.69 6.05 -4.27
CA LEU A 68 2.39 6.57 -3.11
C LEU A 68 3.04 7.89 -3.50
N THR A 69 2.86 8.90 -2.65
CA THR A 69 3.52 10.19 -2.81
C THR A 69 4.42 10.43 -1.59
N TYR A 70 5.69 10.66 -1.83
CA TYR A 70 6.68 10.98 -0.79
C TYR A 70 7.08 12.44 -0.89
N TYR A 71 7.11 13.11 0.26
CA TYR A 71 7.55 14.49 0.39
C TYR A 71 8.89 14.50 1.10
N THR A 72 9.88 15.15 0.50
CA THR A 72 11.24 15.24 1.01
C THR A 72 11.74 16.67 0.97
N ASP A 73 12.89 16.94 1.60
CA ASP A 73 13.59 18.22 1.50
C ASP A 73 14.18 18.49 0.10
N ARG A 74 14.21 17.48 -0.78
CA ARG A 74 14.75 17.56 -2.15
C ARG A 74 13.67 17.63 -3.23
N GLY A 75 12.41 17.38 -2.88
CA GLY A 75 11.33 17.29 -3.85
C GLY A 75 10.25 16.27 -3.52
N ILE A 76 9.44 15.95 -4.52
CA ILE A 76 8.31 15.02 -4.43
C ILE A 76 8.56 13.81 -5.33
N VAL A 77 8.31 12.63 -4.78
CA VAL A 77 8.30 11.37 -5.52
C VAL A 77 6.84 10.91 -5.61
N ASP A 78 6.26 10.90 -6.80
CA ASP A 78 4.90 10.40 -7.05
C ASP A 78 4.98 9.09 -7.84
N TRP A 79 4.49 8.01 -7.26
CA TRP A 79 4.51 6.69 -7.88
C TRP A 79 3.10 6.12 -7.98
N ASN A 80 2.79 5.52 -9.13
CA ASN A 80 1.67 4.62 -9.32
C ASN A 80 2.09 3.45 -10.23
N PRO A 81 1.25 2.43 -10.44
CA PRO A 81 1.63 1.27 -11.25
C PRO A 81 2.03 1.58 -12.70
N GLN A 82 1.68 2.75 -13.24
CA GLN A 82 1.97 3.15 -14.62
C GLN A 82 3.19 4.08 -14.73
N ARG A 83 3.49 4.88 -13.71
CA ARG A 83 4.58 5.86 -13.75
C ARG A 83 5.25 6.10 -12.40
N LEU A 84 6.50 6.54 -12.47
CA LEU A 84 7.23 7.21 -11.41
C LEU A 84 7.55 8.64 -11.87
N GLN A 85 7.16 9.63 -11.10
CA GLN A 85 7.50 11.03 -11.33
C GLN A 85 8.34 11.57 -10.18
N LEU A 86 9.45 12.22 -10.52
CA LEU A 86 10.36 12.88 -9.58
C LEU A 86 10.33 14.37 -9.87
N ALA A 87 9.81 15.16 -8.94
CA ALA A 87 9.76 16.61 -9.05
C ALA A 87 10.75 17.26 -8.08
N ALA A 88 11.66 18.08 -8.60
CA ALA A 88 12.65 18.86 -7.85
C ALA A 88 12.62 20.33 -8.31
N PRO A 89 13.30 21.27 -7.63
CA PRO A 89 13.30 22.67 -8.04
C PRO A 89 13.76 22.86 -9.49
N GLY A 90 12.84 23.32 -10.35
CA GLY A 90 13.10 23.61 -11.76
C GLY A 90 13.17 22.39 -12.68
N VAL A 91 12.96 21.17 -12.20
CA VAL A 91 13.00 19.96 -13.03
C VAL A 91 11.99 18.91 -12.57
N THR A 92 11.26 18.34 -13.53
CA THR A 92 10.43 17.16 -13.32
C THR A 92 10.88 16.07 -14.28
N THR A 93 11.13 14.87 -13.76
CA THR A 93 11.50 13.69 -14.55
C THR A 93 10.42 12.63 -14.37
N GLU A 94 9.98 12.04 -15.47
CA GLU A 94 8.98 10.98 -15.47
C GLU A 94 9.54 9.71 -16.11
N TYR A 95 9.23 8.58 -15.49
CA TYR A 95 9.53 7.24 -15.97
C TYR A 95 8.22 6.48 -16.10
N THR A 96 7.94 5.97 -17.30
CA THR A 96 6.78 5.10 -17.53
C THR A 96 7.21 3.64 -17.38
N GLU A 97 6.42 2.83 -16.68
CA GLU A 97 6.69 1.39 -16.61
C GLU A 97 6.40 0.75 -17.97
N GLN A 98 7.41 0.08 -18.52
CA GLN A 98 7.33 -0.61 -19.81
C GLN A 98 7.34 -2.11 -19.54
N GLY A 99 6.22 -2.66 -19.07
CA GLY A 99 6.14 -4.09 -18.78
C GLY A 99 4.93 -4.48 -17.95
N SER A 100 4.69 -5.79 -17.86
CA SER A 100 3.68 -6.35 -16.97
C SER A 100 4.33 -6.75 -15.64
N PRO A 101 3.97 -6.14 -14.51
CA PRO A 101 4.48 -6.55 -13.20
C PRO A 101 4.12 -8.01 -12.90
N TYR A 102 2.96 -8.50 -13.36
CA TYR A 102 2.54 -9.89 -13.20
C TYR A 102 3.45 -10.88 -13.93
N VAL A 103 3.97 -10.52 -15.11
CA VAL A 103 4.93 -11.36 -15.83
C VAL A 103 6.24 -11.42 -15.06
N ARG A 104 6.76 -10.27 -14.60
CA ARG A 104 8.01 -10.18 -13.82
C ARG A 104 7.91 -10.96 -12.51
N GLU A 105 6.79 -10.85 -11.81
CA GLU A 105 6.49 -11.61 -10.59
C GLU A 105 6.47 -13.12 -10.86
N THR A 106 5.78 -13.55 -11.93
CA THR A 106 5.69 -14.96 -12.31
C THR A 106 7.08 -15.53 -12.67
N GLU A 107 7.89 -14.77 -13.41
CA GLU A 107 9.26 -15.17 -13.75
C GLU A 107 10.14 -15.31 -12.52
N ALA A 108 10.03 -14.40 -11.55
CA ALA A 108 10.75 -14.50 -10.28
C ALA A 108 10.34 -15.75 -9.50
N PHE A 109 9.04 -16.05 -9.45
CA PHE A 109 8.51 -17.25 -8.79
C PHE A 109 8.97 -18.54 -9.47
N LEU A 110 8.87 -18.63 -10.81
CA LEU A 110 9.32 -19.81 -11.56
C LEU A 110 10.83 -20.00 -11.48
N HIS A 111 11.62 -18.92 -11.46
CA HIS A 111 13.07 -18.98 -11.23
C HIS A 111 13.38 -19.65 -9.89
N ALA A 112 12.71 -19.21 -8.81
CA ALA A 112 12.91 -19.78 -7.48
C ALA A 112 12.53 -21.26 -7.41
N LEU A 113 11.43 -21.67 -8.05
CA LEU A 113 11.03 -23.08 -8.10
C LEU A 113 12.02 -23.97 -8.86
N ARG A 114 12.56 -23.49 -9.98
CA ARG A 114 13.45 -24.28 -10.84
C ARG A 114 14.86 -24.41 -10.27
N THR A 115 15.34 -23.37 -9.59
CA THR A 115 16.75 -23.25 -9.21
C THR A 115 16.99 -23.35 -7.71
N GLY A 116 15.95 -23.17 -6.89
CA GLY A 116 16.06 -22.98 -5.44
C GLY A 116 16.54 -21.57 -5.04
N ASP A 117 16.94 -20.72 -5.99
CA ASP A 117 17.39 -19.35 -5.73
C ASP A 117 16.21 -18.39 -5.57
N ARG A 118 16.03 -17.89 -4.35
CA ARG A 118 14.94 -16.99 -3.97
C ARG A 118 15.29 -15.50 -4.07
N SER A 119 16.48 -15.15 -4.58
CA SER A 119 16.98 -13.76 -4.62
C SER A 119 16.08 -12.78 -5.39
N ARG A 120 15.24 -13.28 -6.30
CA ARG A 120 14.29 -12.47 -7.08
C ARG A 120 12.95 -12.22 -6.37
N ILE A 121 12.70 -12.90 -5.25
CA ILE A 121 11.46 -12.75 -4.48
C ILE A 121 11.64 -11.59 -3.50
N LEU A 122 11.00 -10.46 -3.80
CA LEU A 122 11.12 -9.24 -2.98
C LEU A 122 10.23 -9.26 -1.73
N SER A 123 9.11 -9.99 -1.77
CA SER A 123 8.24 -10.21 -0.62
C SER A 123 8.11 -11.71 -0.36
N SER A 124 8.83 -12.18 0.65
CA SER A 124 8.72 -13.57 1.10
C SER A 124 7.45 -13.76 1.92
N TYR A 125 7.07 -15.02 2.20
CA TYR A 125 5.91 -15.27 3.06
C TYR A 125 6.07 -14.67 4.47
N GLU A 126 7.28 -14.75 5.04
CA GLU A 126 7.59 -14.17 6.36
C GLU A 126 7.49 -12.64 6.32
N ASP A 127 7.90 -12.02 5.22
CA ASP A 127 7.74 -10.58 5.03
C ASP A 127 6.25 -10.18 4.83
N ALA A 128 5.48 -10.96 4.07
CA ALA A 128 4.05 -10.74 3.89
C ALA A 128 3.28 -10.84 5.22
N CYS A 129 3.68 -11.74 6.13
CA CYS A 129 3.11 -11.82 7.47
C CYS A 129 3.29 -10.53 8.28
N ARG A 130 4.40 -9.80 8.08
CA ARG A 130 4.60 -8.50 8.71
C ARG A 130 3.67 -7.44 8.13
N THR A 131 3.46 -7.43 6.81
CA THR A 131 2.41 -6.59 6.19
C THR A 131 1.05 -6.88 6.80
N GLN A 132 0.71 -8.17 6.97
CA GLN A 132 -0.55 -8.58 7.58
C GLN A 132 -0.66 -8.16 9.05
N ALA A 133 0.43 -8.17 9.82
CA ALA A 133 0.41 -7.68 11.19
C ALA A 133 0.01 -6.19 11.25
N VAL A 134 0.51 -5.37 10.34
CA VAL A 134 0.13 -3.95 10.23
C VAL A 134 -1.36 -3.78 9.91
N THR A 135 -1.91 -4.57 8.97
CA THR A 135 -3.33 -4.47 8.60
C THR A 135 -4.25 -4.94 9.74
N CYS A 136 -3.88 -6.00 10.45
CA CYS A 136 -4.58 -6.44 11.67
C CYS A 136 -4.54 -5.37 12.77
N ALA A 137 -3.39 -4.72 12.97
CA ALA A 137 -3.26 -3.63 13.94
C ALA A 137 -4.14 -2.43 13.56
N ALA A 138 -4.26 -2.11 12.28
CA ALA A 138 -5.16 -1.05 11.81
C ALA A 138 -6.64 -1.41 12.09
N LEU A 139 -7.05 -2.67 11.88
CA LEU A 139 -8.39 -3.14 12.25
C LEU A 139 -8.65 -3.06 13.77
N ALA A 140 -7.66 -3.45 14.59
CA ALA A 140 -7.74 -3.31 16.04
C ALA A 140 -7.81 -1.84 16.47
N SER A 141 -7.08 -0.95 15.80
CA SER A 141 -7.12 0.49 16.05
C SER A 141 -8.50 1.08 15.75
N ALA A 142 -9.06 0.78 14.58
CA ALA A 142 -10.37 1.28 14.17
C ALA A 142 -11.50 0.82 15.10
N SER A 143 -11.43 -0.43 15.60
CA SER A 143 -12.44 -0.97 16.53
C SER A 143 -12.32 -0.40 17.95
N THR A 144 -11.11 -0.08 18.41
CA THR A 144 -10.87 0.44 19.76
C THR A 144 -10.82 1.96 19.86
N GLY A 145 -10.70 2.66 18.73
CA GLY A 145 -10.49 4.11 18.67
C GLY A 145 -9.14 4.56 19.23
N LYS A 146 -8.15 3.67 19.30
CA LYS A 146 -6.84 3.94 19.92
C LYS A 146 -5.69 3.57 18.97
N PRO A 147 -4.54 4.24 19.06
CA PRO A 147 -3.34 3.78 18.38
C PRO A 147 -2.92 2.38 18.84
N VAL A 148 -2.38 1.57 17.92
CA VAL A 148 -1.85 0.23 18.19
C VAL A 148 -0.39 0.19 17.78
N ARG A 149 0.47 -0.33 18.66
CA ARG A 149 1.89 -0.56 18.39
C ARG A 149 2.13 -1.98 17.89
N LEU A 150 3.16 -2.12 17.04
CA LEU A 150 3.61 -3.38 16.44
C LEU A 150 4.87 -3.91 17.14
#